data_AF-A0AAV1BYS8-F1
#
_entry.id   AF-A0AAV1BYS8-F1
#
_cell.length_a   1.000
_cell.length_b   1.000
_cell.length_c   1.000
_cell.angle_alpha   90.00
_cell.angle_beta   90.00
_cell.angle_gamma   90.00
#
_symmetry.space_group_name_H-M   'P 1'
#
loop_
_entity.id
_entity.type
_entity.pdbx_description
1 polymer ?
#
loop_
_entity_poly.entity_id
_entity_poly.type
_entity_poly.pdbx_seq_one_letter_code
_entity_poly.pdbx_strand_id
1 'polypeptide(L)'
;MQILIKKFTSLFWVIEVLGFLGMFFPLQIHALKAPFHPSDVLPVLPRQVSWPILNYLNGAADLLPSFVGAALPANNTLDWKGACFYQNTAWLEFHNKTGSQFGGGTLHLKISHAHSWTCMDLYIFATPYRVTWDYYFLSREHTLEFNEWDSEAEYEYVKHKGISIFLMQAGMLGTLQALWDVFPLFTNTGWGENSNLGFLKKHMGASFEQRPQPWVTNVSVDDIHSGDFLAISKIRGRWGGFETLEKWVSGAYAGHTAVCLRDSEGKLWVGESGHEDKEGRDIIAIMPWEEWWEFELKKDDANPHIALLPLRPDIRAKFNETAAWEYARSMDGKPYGYHNLIFSWIDTIDGNYPPPLDAHLVASVMTVWSQIQPSYAANMWNEALNKRLGTKGLNLSDVLVEVEKRGSSFAQLLAIPEQDDWVYSDGKSTSCVAFVLEMYKEAGIFGDLRKSIQVTEFTIKDAYTLNFFENDSSRLPPWCNDGDTVKLPFCQIKGKYRMELPGYNSMDPYPHMNERCPSMPPSYCRTKGC
;
A
#
# COMPACT_ATOMS: atom_id res chain seq x y z
N MET A 1 39.99 -41.50 6.99
CA MET A 1 38.91 -42.04 7.85
C MET A 1 39.26 -42.08 9.35
N GLN A 2 40.50 -42.40 9.76
CA GLN A 2 40.92 -42.42 11.18
C GLN A 2 41.10 -41.03 11.86
N ILE A 3 41.20 -39.94 11.09
CA ILE A 3 41.33 -38.57 11.66
C ILE A 3 39.95 -37.96 11.97
N LEU A 4 38.89 -38.39 11.28
CA LEU A 4 37.52 -37.92 11.51
C LEU A 4 36.92 -38.51 12.79
N ILE A 5 37.26 -39.77 13.11
CA ILE A 5 36.74 -40.48 14.28
C ILE A 5 37.33 -39.92 15.59
N LYS A 6 38.61 -39.50 15.60
CA LYS A 6 39.26 -38.90 16.78
C LYS A 6 38.72 -37.51 17.15
N LYS A 7 38.23 -36.72 16.18
CA LYS A 7 37.64 -35.40 16.44
C LYS A 7 36.22 -35.49 17.01
N PHE A 8 35.44 -36.49 16.60
CA PHE A 8 34.09 -36.71 17.14
C PHE A 8 34.10 -37.23 18.59
N THR A 9 35.06 -38.09 18.95
CA THR A 9 35.19 -38.56 20.34
C THR A 9 35.65 -37.47 21.31
N SER A 10 36.44 -36.49 20.86
CA SER A 10 36.89 -35.38 21.72
C SER A 10 35.78 -34.36 22.00
N LEU A 11 34.81 -34.20 21.09
CA LEU A 11 33.70 -33.26 21.25
C LEU A 11 32.62 -33.82 22.17
N PHE A 12 32.38 -35.13 22.12
CA PHE A 12 31.43 -35.82 23.02
C PHE A 12 31.89 -35.78 24.49
N TRP A 13 33.18 -35.95 24.76
CA TRP A 13 33.74 -35.86 26.11
C TRP A 13 33.64 -34.44 26.71
N VAL A 14 33.74 -33.39 25.90
CA VAL A 14 33.57 -32.00 26.38
C VAL A 14 32.11 -31.72 26.75
N ILE A 15 31.16 -32.26 25.99
CA ILE A 15 29.72 -32.09 26.24
C ILE A 15 29.28 -32.89 27.47
N GLU A 16 29.80 -34.10 27.69
CA GLU A 16 29.50 -34.88 28.91
C GLU A 16 30.12 -34.26 30.18
N VAL A 17 31.33 -33.69 30.10
CA VAL A 17 31.95 -32.99 31.23
C VAL A 17 31.22 -31.69 31.57
N LEU A 18 30.74 -30.94 30.57
CA LEU A 18 29.92 -29.74 30.78
C LEU A 18 28.52 -30.10 31.33
N GLY A 19 27.95 -31.24 30.91
CA GLY A 19 26.68 -31.75 31.44
C GLY A 19 26.77 -32.23 32.89
N PHE A 20 27.89 -32.84 33.29
CA PHE A 20 28.11 -33.30 34.66
C PHE A 20 28.45 -32.17 35.66
N LEU A 21 29.12 -31.11 35.22
CA LEU A 21 29.38 -29.94 36.06
C LEU A 21 28.11 -29.12 36.39
N GLY A 22 27.06 -29.24 35.57
CA GLY A 22 25.77 -28.58 35.81
C GLY A 22 24.88 -29.26 36.86
N MET A 23 25.17 -30.51 37.25
CA MET A 23 24.32 -31.27 38.19
C MET A 23 24.68 -31.11 39.67
N PHE A 24 25.83 -30.50 40.01
CA PHE A 24 26.32 -30.43 41.40
C PHE A 24 26.36 -29.04 42.04
N PHE A 25 25.93 -27.99 41.33
CA PHE A 25 25.77 -26.66 41.91
C PHE A 25 24.44 -26.04 41.46
N PRO A 26 23.49 -25.76 42.39
CA PRO A 26 22.36 -24.92 42.07
C PRO A 26 22.86 -23.47 42.02
N LEU A 27 23.55 -23.11 40.94
CA LEU A 27 23.74 -21.70 40.61
C LEU A 27 22.37 -21.17 40.21
N GLN A 28 21.84 -20.24 41.01
CA GLN A 28 20.89 -19.26 40.51
C GLN A 28 21.57 -18.50 39.36
N ILE A 29 21.49 -19.05 38.16
CA ILE A 29 21.88 -18.36 36.94
C ILE A 29 20.84 -17.24 36.77
N HIS A 30 21.17 -16.06 37.30
CA HIS A 30 20.66 -14.83 36.70
C HIS A 30 21.05 -14.91 35.23
N ALA A 31 20.06 -14.94 34.34
CA ALA A 31 20.30 -15.04 32.90
C ALA A 31 21.29 -13.93 32.50
N LEU A 32 22.56 -14.30 32.29
CA LEU A 32 23.55 -13.39 31.72
C LEU A 32 23.02 -13.02 30.33
N LYS A 33 22.79 -11.72 30.09
CA LYS A 33 22.37 -11.23 28.76
C LYS A 33 23.31 -11.79 27.70
N ALA A 34 22.75 -12.45 26.69
CA ALA A 34 23.54 -12.99 25.60
C ALA A 34 24.30 -11.84 24.90
N PRO A 35 25.59 -12.02 24.55
CA PRO A 35 26.36 -10.99 23.86
C PRO A 35 25.76 -10.62 22.50
N PHE A 36 24.99 -11.54 21.90
CA PHE A 36 24.24 -11.37 20.67
C PHE A 36 23.03 -12.30 20.68
N HIS A 37 21.89 -11.86 20.15
CA HIS A 37 20.78 -12.75 19.83
C HIS A 37 21.05 -13.39 18.45
N PRO A 38 20.62 -14.65 18.19
CA PRO A 38 20.84 -15.27 16.88
C PRO A 38 20.38 -14.41 15.69
N SER A 39 19.29 -13.66 15.84
CA SER A 39 18.81 -12.70 14.83
C SER A 39 19.76 -11.55 14.54
N ASP A 40 20.55 -11.13 15.52
CA ASP A 40 21.44 -9.96 15.42
C ASP A 40 22.74 -10.30 14.68
N VAL A 41 23.11 -11.58 14.68
CA VAL A 41 24.29 -12.08 13.97
C VAL A 41 23.95 -12.45 12.53
N LEU A 42 22.68 -12.73 12.23
CA LEU A 42 22.24 -13.12 10.88
C LEU A 42 22.77 -12.14 9.80
N PRO A 43 22.66 -10.81 9.92
CA PRO A 43 23.17 -9.90 8.88
C PRO A 43 24.70 -9.96 8.66
N VAL A 44 25.45 -10.43 9.67
CA VAL A 44 26.93 -10.52 9.65
C VAL A 44 27.41 -11.88 9.12
N LEU A 45 26.54 -12.90 9.09
CA LEU A 45 26.85 -14.20 8.53
C LEU A 45 26.91 -14.16 6.99
N PRO A 46 27.67 -15.08 6.35
CA PRO A 46 27.73 -15.18 4.89
C PRO A 46 26.32 -15.22 4.29
N ARG A 47 26.10 -14.43 3.23
CA ARG A 47 24.79 -14.28 2.59
C ARG A 47 24.14 -15.61 2.21
N GLN A 48 24.90 -16.65 1.86
CA GLN A 48 24.30 -17.97 1.54
C GLN A 48 23.56 -18.62 2.72
N VAL A 49 23.91 -18.27 3.96
CA VAL A 49 23.33 -18.83 5.19
C VAL A 49 22.30 -17.89 5.80
N SER A 50 22.60 -16.59 5.85
CA SER A 50 21.74 -15.60 6.50
C SER A 50 20.57 -15.14 5.66
N TRP A 51 20.76 -14.97 4.35
CA TRP A 51 19.76 -14.36 3.47
C TRP A 51 18.46 -15.17 3.36
N PRO A 52 18.48 -16.52 3.27
CA PRO A 52 17.25 -17.31 3.29
C PRO A 52 16.47 -17.21 4.61
N ILE A 53 17.17 -17.13 5.73
CA ILE A 53 16.57 -17.05 7.07
C ILE A 53 16.04 -15.63 7.31
N LEU A 54 16.78 -14.61 6.91
CA LEU A 54 16.38 -13.22 7.06
C LEU A 54 15.19 -12.86 6.15
N ASN A 55 15.13 -13.34 4.91
CA ASN A 55 13.98 -13.13 4.02
C ASN A 55 12.70 -13.84 4.51
N TYR A 56 12.86 -14.89 5.32
CA TYR A 56 11.75 -15.55 6.01
C TYR A 56 11.28 -14.73 7.22
N LEU A 57 12.23 -14.19 8.00
CA LEU A 57 11.93 -13.46 9.25
C LEU A 57 11.46 -12.01 9.03
N ASN A 58 11.97 -11.32 8.01
CA ASN A 58 11.66 -9.92 7.70
C ASN A 58 11.20 -9.76 6.23
N GLY A 59 10.44 -8.71 5.92
CA GLY A 59 10.01 -8.35 4.58
C GLY A 59 9.76 -6.84 4.42
N ALA A 60 9.39 -6.42 3.22
CA ALA A 60 9.19 -5.00 2.89
C ALA A 60 8.16 -4.27 3.77
N ALA A 61 7.16 -4.98 4.33
CA ALA A 61 6.23 -4.42 5.31
C ALA A 61 6.92 -4.02 6.63
N ASP A 62 8.07 -4.60 6.98
CA ASP A 62 8.81 -4.29 8.21
C ASP A 62 9.60 -2.97 8.13
N LEU A 63 9.60 -2.30 6.96
CA LEU A 63 10.03 -0.91 6.83
C LEU A 63 9.07 0.09 7.47
N LEU A 64 7.84 -0.32 7.73
CA LEU A 64 6.80 0.59 8.13
C LEU A 64 6.85 0.78 9.66
N PRO A 65 7.05 2.02 10.15
CA PRO A 65 7.12 2.30 11.58
C PRO A 65 5.78 2.05 12.26
N SER A 66 5.75 1.27 13.34
CA SER A 66 4.52 1.05 14.11
C SER A 66 4.30 2.16 15.13
N PHE A 67 3.09 2.70 15.25
CA PHE A 67 2.76 3.63 16.32
C PHE A 67 2.83 2.95 17.69
N VAL A 68 3.60 3.49 18.63
CA VAL A 68 3.73 2.93 20.00
C VAL A 68 3.03 3.76 21.06
N GLY A 69 2.72 5.02 20.78
CA GLY A 69 1.98 5.92 21.67
C GLY A 69 2.45 7.36 21.57
N ALA A 70 1.91 8.23 22.43
CA ALA A 70 2.29 9.64 22.48
C ALA A 70 2.84 10.03 23.86
N ALA A 71 3.97 10.73 23.89
CA ALA A 71 4.59 11.21 25.11
C ALA A 71 3.98 12.56 25.54
N LEU A 72 3.24 12.53 26.65
CA LEU A 72 2.52 13.68 27.20
C LEU A 72 3.36 14.47 28.21
N PRO A 73 3.04 15.76 28.41
CA PRO A 73 3.56 16.54 29.52
C PRO A 73 2.91 16.18 30.86
N ALA A 74 3.71 16.16 31.93
CA ALA A 74 3.38 15.71 33.29
C ALA A 74 3.23 14.18 33.45
N ASN A 75 3.37 13.70 34.71
CA ASN A 75 3.50 12.33 35.29
C ASN A 75 2.92 11.07 34.60
N ASN A 76 2.29 11.16 33.43
CA ASN A 76 1.90 10.04 32.61
C ASN A 76 3.10 9.55 31.81
N THR A 77 3.70 8.48 32.29
CA THR A 77 4.75 7.76 31.57
C THR A 77 4.09 6.83 30.56
N LEU A 78 4.44 6.98 29.28
CA LEU A 78 4.05 6.05 28.23
C LEU A 78 4.97 4.83 28.31
N ASP A 79 4.43 3.62 28.41
CA ASP A 79 5.21 2.38 28.45
C ASP A 79 4.96 1.50 27.22
N TRP A 80 6.01 0.95 26.62
CA TRP A 80 5.90 0.00 25.51
C TRP A 80 7.04 -1.02 25.48
N LYS A 81 6.85 -2.04 24.64
CA LYS A 81 7.86 -3.03 24.29
C LYS A 81 8.45 -2.69 22.93
N GLY A 82 9.76 -2.46 22.88
CA GLY A 82 10.52 -2.25 21.65
C GLY A 82 11.04 -3.54 21.01
N ALA A 83 11.69 -3.40 19.86
CA ALA A 83 12.30 -4.53 19.14
C ALA A 83 13.55 -5.02 19.89
N CYS A 84 14.42 -4.08 20.28
CA CYS A 84 15.63 -4.32 21.08
C CYS A 84 15.35 -4.29 22.59
N PHE A 85 14.62 -3.29 23.07
CA PHE A 85 14.42 -3.03 24.50
C PHE A 85 13.00 -3.38 24.92
N TYR A 86 12.84 -4.24 25.92
CA TYR A 86 11.51 -4.74 26.28
C TYR A 86 10.75 -3.92 27.33
N GLN A 87 11.42 -2.93 27.93
CA GLN A 87 10.81 -2.03 28.90
C GLN A 87 11.25 -0.60 28.59
N ASN A 88 10.39 0.10 27.86
CA ASN A 88 10.64 1.46 27.42
C ASN A 88 9.59 2.38 27.99
N THR A 89 10.02 3.56 28.43
CA THR A 89 9.14 4.57 28.95
C THR A 89 9.47 5.93 28.34
N ALA A 90 8.48 6.80 28.13
CA ALA A 90 8.68 8.14 27.61
C ALA A 90 7.82 9.18 28.34
N TRP A 91 8.36 10.39 28.51
CA TRP A 91 7.64 11.56 29.01
C TRP A 91 8.22 12.85 28.42
N LEU A 92 7.41 13.90 28.39
CA LEU A 92 7.80 15.19 27.84
C LEU A 92 7.91 16.26 28.94
N GLU A 93 9.00 17.02 28.91
CA GLU A 93 9.20 18.18 29.78
C GLU A 93 9.24 19.45 28.94
N PHE A 94 8.36 20.41 29.20
CA PHE A 94 8.41 21.72 28.56
C PHE A 94 9.49 22.59 29.21
N HIS A 95 10.18 23.37 28.40
CA HIS A 95 11.14 24.36 28.89
C HIS A 95 11.10 25.62 28.02
N ASN A 96 11.67 26.71 28.52
CA ASN A 96 11.86 27.92 27.72
C ASN A 96 13.32 28.38 27.83
N LYS A 97 14.24 27.51 27.41
CA LYS A 97 15.69 27.78 27.47
C LYS A 97 16.11 28.92 26.53
N THR A 98 15.42 29.10 25.41
CA THR A 98 15.75 30.12 24.40
C THR A 98 15.09 31.48 24.66
N GLY A 99 14.06 31.54 25.53
CA GLY A 99 13.29 32.76 25.80
C GLY A 99 12.29 33.11 24.70
N SER A 100 11.97 32.18 23.79
CA SER A 100 10.98 32.38 22.74
C SER A 100 9.55 32.43 23.31
N GLN A 101 8.60 32.89 22.49
CA GLN A 101 7.20 33.05 22.90
C GLN A 101 6.57 31.71 23.35
N PHE A 102 6.93 30.60 22.71
CA PHE A 102 6.35 29.28 22.98
C PHE A 102 7.33 28.32 23.67
N GLY A 103 8.61 28.68 23.80
CA GLY A 103 9.64 27.79 24.35
C GLY A 103 9.82 26.53 23.51
N GLY A 104 10.35 25.48 24.14
CA GLY A 104 10.61 24.17 23.55
C GLY A 104 10.26 23.04 24.51
N GLY A 105 10.81 21.85 24.26
CA GLY A 105 10.62 20.69 25.12
C GLY A 105 11.78 19.71 25.08
N THR A 106 11.91 18.91 26.12
CA THR A 106 12.86 17.79 26.22
C THR A 106 12.03 16.52 26.32
N LEU A 107 12.11 15.67 25.29
CA LEU A 107 11.52 14.34 25.33
C LEU A 107 12.50 13.39 26.00
N HIS A 108 12.10 12.82 27.13
CA HIS A 108 12.88 11.83 27.84
C HIS A 108 12.44 10.44 27.39
N LEU A 109 13.43 9.61 27.02
CA LEU A 109 13.23 8.23 26.62
C LEU A 109 14.08 7.32 27.50
N LYS A 110 13.43 6.55 28.38
CA LYS A 110 14.12 5.57 29.21
C LYS A 110 13.89 4.19 28.65
N ILE A 111 14.92 3.62 28.05
CA ILE A 111 14.87 2.29 27.46
C ILE A 111 15.71 1.32 28.28
N SER A 112 15.17 0.12 28.49
CA SER A 112 15.80 -0.86 29.37
C SER A 112 15.51 -2.29 28.94
N HIS A 113 16.21 -3.24 29.57
CA HIS A 113 16.05 -4.66 29.26
C HIS A 113 16.30 -5.00 27.78
N ALA A 114 17.41 -4.48 27.23
CA ALA A 114 17.91 -4.90 25.92
C ALA A 114 18.10 -6.41 25.88
N HIS A 115 17.62 -7.06 24.81
CA HIS A 115 17.74 -8.50 24.64
C HIS A 115 19.14 -8.94 24.18
N SER A 116 19.93 -8.04 23.58
CA SER A 116 21.34 -8.25 23.27
C SER A 116 22.16 -6.96 23.43
N TRP A 117 23.49 -7.06 23.29
CA TRP A 117 24.40 -5.91 23.42
C TRP A 117 24.55 -5.12 22.12
N THR A 118 24.12 -5.69 21.00
CA THR A 118 24.29 -5.11 19.66
C THR A 118 22.97 -4.72 19.02
N CYS A 119 21.82 -5.02 19.65
CA CYS A 119 20.53 -4.61 19.14
C CYS A 119 20.33 -3.10 19.25
N MET A 120 19.48 -2.56 18.38
CA MET A 120 19.20 -1.14 18.30
C MET A 120 17.77 -0.89 17.85
N ASP A 121 17.09 0.04 18.51
CA ASP A 121 15.79 0.54 18.07
C ASP A 121 15.97 1.85 17.31
N LEU A 122 15.20 2.02 16.24
CA LEU A 122 15.09 3.28 15.49
C LEU A 122 13.67 3.82 15.70
N TYR A 123 13.56 5.07 16.13
CA TYR A 123 12.30 5.74 16.40
C TYR A 123 12.10 6.93 15.48
N ILE A 124 10.84 7.16 15.12
CA ILE A 124 10.37 8.39 14.50
C ILE A 124 9.48 9.11 15.50
N PHE A 125 9.72 10.40 15.67
CA PHE A 125 8.98 11.28 16.56
C PHE A 125 8.27 12.33 15.71
N ALA A 126 6.95 12.41 15.84
CA ALA A 126 6.14 13.25 14.98
C ALA A 126 5.12 14.08 15.76
N THR A 127 4.93 15.30 15.29
CA THR A 127 3.73 16.14 15.52
C THR A 127 3.09 16.39 14.16
N PRO A 128 1.86 16.95 14.10
CA PRO A 128 1.29 17.43 12.85
C PRO A 128 2.18 18.45 12.10
N TYR A 129 3.13 19.08 12.79
CA TYR A 129 3.95 20.18 12.30
C TYR A 129 5.38 19.75 11.94
N ARG A 130 5.94 18.76 12.64
CA ARG A 130 7.33 18.32 12.44
C ARG A 130 7.50 16.82 12.56
N VAL A 131 8.54 16.31 11.91
CA VAL A 131 9.00 14.92 12.05
C VAL A 131 10.50 14.91 12.28
N THR A 132 10.95 14.13 13.25
CA THR A 132 12.35 13.83 13.51
C THR A 132 12.50 12.34 13.82
N TRP A 133 13.74 11.88 13.96
CA TRP A 133 14.07 10.47 14.14
C TRP A 133 15.37 10.35 14.94
N ASP A 134 15.49 9.28 15.71
CA ASP A 134 16.69 8.98 16.47
C ASP A 134 16.81 7.47 16.72
N TYR A 135 18.01 7.01 17.05
CA TYR A 135 18.30 5.60 17.32
C TYR A 135 18.91 5.40 18.70
N TYR A 136 18.61 4.26 19.31
CA TYR A 136 19.13 3.95 20.64
C TYR A 136 19.64 2.52 20.75
N PHE A 137 20.85 2.38 21.28
CA PHE A 137 21.57 1.10 21.45
C PHE A 137 22.00 0.82 22.90
N LEU A 138 21.86 1.79 23.82
CA LEU A 138 22.23 1.63 25.23
C LEU A 138 20.99 1.67 26.12
N SER A 139 20.88 0.69 27.03
CA SER A 139 19.87 0.70 28.10
C SER A 139 20.20 1.80 29.12
N ARG A 140 19.64 2.98 28.91
CA ARG A 140 19.75 4.15 29.79
C ARG A 140 18.60 5.12 29.49
N GLU A 141 18.57 6.21 30.22
CA GLU A 141 17.79 7.38 29.85
C GLU A 141 18.51 8.17 28.75
N HIS A 142 17.76 8.56 27.73
CA HIS A 142 18.17 9.44 26.64
C HIS A 142 17.22 10.62 26.58
N THR A 143 17.66 11.68 25.92
CA THR A 143 16.89 12.92 25.77
C THR A 143 16.94 13.38 24.33
N LEU A 144 15.79 13.73 23.77
CA LEU A 144 15.67 14.39 22.48
C LEU A 144 15.17 15.82 22.70
N GLU A 145 15.95 16.79 22.24
CA GLU A 145 15.71 18.21 22.51
C GLU A 145 14.97 18.88 21.35
N PHE A 146 13.86 19.53 21.67
CA PHE A 146 13.15 20.45 20.80
C PHE A 146 13.45 21.86 21.31
N ASN A 147 14.34 22.58 20.60
CA ASN A 147 14.77 23.92 21.03
C ASN A 147 13.60 24.90 21.11
N GLU A 148 12.77 24.92 20.07
CA GLU A 148 11.60 25.79 19.95
C GLU A 148 10.46 25.08 19.22
N TRP A 149 9.23 25.30 19.67
CA TRP A 149 8.00 24.94 18.94
C TRP A 149 7.78 25.91 17.78
N ASP A 150 7.29 25.38 16.66
CA ASP A 150 7.23 26.08 15.37
C ASP A 150 6.14 27.15 15.37
N SER A 151 5.06 26.90 16.11
CA SER A 151 3.91 27.80 16.21
C SER A 151 3.15 27.60 17.53
N GLU A 152 2.25 28.54 17.83
CA GLU A 152 1.26 28.42 18.92
C GLU A 152 0.44 27.14 18.79
N ALA A 153 0.09 26.78 17.57
CA ALA A 153 -0.73 25.61 17.29
C ALA A 153 0.02 24.30 17.57
N GLU A 154 1.32 24.23 17.24
CA GLU A 154 2.15 23.10 17.66
C GLU A 154 2.30 23.03 19.18
N TYR A 155 2.57 24.16 19.83
CA TYR A 155 2.73 24.24 21.27
C TYR A 155 1.48 23.72 22.00
N GLU A 156 0.28 24.20 21.63
CA GLU A 156 -0.97 23.74 22.23
C GLU A 156 -1.28 22.27 21.87
N TYR A 157 -0.98 21.83 20.64
CA TYR A 157 -1.11 20.41 20.27
C TYR A 157 -0.27 19.51 21.18
N VAL A 158 1.02 19.80 21.31
CA VAL A 158 1.95 18.98 22.11
C VAL A 158 1.57 19.01 23.58
N LYS A 159 1.06 20.13 24.07
CA LYS A 159 0.59 20.27 25.46
C LYS A 159 -0.59 19.34 25.78
N HIS A 160 -1.48 19.10 24.83
CA HIS A 160 -2.69 18.32 25.03
C HIS A 160 -2.59 16.86 24.55
N LYS A 161 -1.77 16.58 23.52
CA LYS A 161 -1.66 15.28 22.87
C LYS A 161 -0.27 14.67 22.89
N GLY A 162 0.74 15.47 23.19
CA GLY A 162 2.11 15.00 23.27
C GLY A 162 2.75 14.80 21.89
N ILE A 163 3.89 14.12 21.89
CA ILE A 163 4.64 13.78 20.68
C ILE A 163 4.37 12.33 20.33
N SER A 164 3.91 12.07 19.10
CA SER A 164 3.68 10.71 18.61
C SER A 164 5.02 10.00 18.39
N ILE A 165 5.14 8.79 18.92
CA ILE A 165 6.33 7.96 18.84
C ILE A 165 6.00 6.75 17.98
N PHE A 166 6.85 6.50 17.00
CA PHE A 166 6.78 5.33 16.14
C PHE A 166 8.08 4.54 16.22
N LEU A 167 7.97 3.23 16.25
CA LEU A 167 9.08 2.30 16.32
C LEU A 167 9.24 1.57 15.00
N MET A 168 10.46 1.57 14.46
CA MET A 168 10.84 0.66 13.38
C MET A 168 11.04 -0.73 13.96
N GLN A 169 10.04 -1.60 13.82
CA GLN A 169 10.04 -2.96 14.40
C GLN A 169 11.22 -3.81 13.93
N ALA A 170 11.75 -3.52 12.73
CA ALA A 170 12.90 -4.21 12.17
C ALA A 170 14.25 -3.78 12.80
N GLY A 171 14.29 -2.72 13.62
CA GLY A 171 15.53 -2.07 14.06
C GLY A 171 16.37 -1.55 12.89
N MET A 172 17.60 -1.06 13.10
CA MET A 172 18.39 -0.50 11.99
C MET A 172 18.83 -1.52 10.95
N LEU A 173 19.30 -2.70 11.39
CA LEU A 173 19.75 -3.75 10.47
C LEU A 173 18.58 -4.32 9.66
N GLY A 174 17.43 -4.54 10.29
CA GLY A 174 16.22 -4.93 9.59
C GLY A 174 15.67 -3.81 8.72
N THR A 175 15.79 -2.53 9.10
CA THR A 175 15.41 -1.39 8.24
C THR A 175 16.31 -1.31 7.00
N LEU A 176 17.64 -1.43 7.14
CA LEU A 176 18.57 -1.47 6.00
C LEU A 176 18.30 -2.68 5.08
N GLN A 177 17.91 -3.81 5.65
CA GLN A 177 17.53 -5.00 4.89
C GLN A 177 16.17 -4.85 4.21
N ALA A 178 15.17 -4.31 4.89
CA ALA A 178 13.86 -4.13 4.31
C ALA A 178 13.90 -3.01 3.22
N LEU A 179 14.82 -2.04 3.32
CA LEU A 179 15.15 -1.10 2.23
C LEU A 179 15.74 -1.85 1.03
N TRP A 180 16.54 -2.88 1.29
CA TRP A 180 17.05 -3.80 0.26
C TRP A 180 15.96 -4.71 -0.34
N ASP A 181 14.83 -4.91 0.34
CA ASP A 181 13.68 -5.67 -0.16
C ASP A 181 12.67 -4.79 -0.92
N VAL A 182 12.57 -3.49 -0.62
CA VAL A 182 11.71 -2.52 -1.31
C VAL A 182 12.37 -1.89 -2.54
N PHE A 183 13.64 -1.47 -2.44
CA PHE A 183 14.39 -0.94 -3.58
C PHE A 183 14.27 -1.79 -4.87
N PRO A 184 14.37 -3.13 -4.82
CA PRO A 184 14.27 -3.98 -6.00
C PRO A 184 12.92 -3.88 -6.69
N LEU A 185 11.82 -3.68 -5.94
CA LEU A 185 10.45 -3.67 -6.47
C LEU A 185 10.29 -2.64 -7.59
N PHE A 186 11.02 -1.52 -7.51
CA PHE A 186 10.98 -0.43 -8.47
C PHE A 186 12.01 -0.55 -9.60
N THR A 187 12.87 -1.58 -9.58
CA THR A 187 13.92 -1.75 -10.60
C THR A 187 13.37 -2.45 -11.84
N ASN A 188 13.79 -1.99 -13.02
CA ASN A 188 13.35 -2.60 -14.28
C ASN A 188 14.21 -3.81 -14.71
N THR A 189 14.37 -4.78 -13.80
CA THR A 189 15.28 -5.92 -13.97
C THR A 189 14.58 -7.25 -13.66
N GLY A 190 15.20 -8.38 -14.03
CA GLY A 190 14.72 -9.70 -13.61
C GLY A 190 14.77 -9.89 -12.08
N TRP A 191 15.63 -9.15 -11.38
CA TRP A 191 15.61 -9.11 -9.92
C TRP A 191 14.37 -8.39 -9.40
N GLY A 192 14.04 -7.22 -9.95
CA GLY A 192 12.81 -6.50 -9.61
C GLY A 192 11.55 -7.31 -9.90
N GLU A 193 11.48 -7.97 -11.05
CA GLU A 193 10.40 -8.91 -11.39
C GLU A 193 10.23 -9.99 -10.32
N ASN A 194 11.31 -10.70 -9.97
CA ASN A 194 11.26 -11.74 -8.95
C ASN A 194 10.90 -11.20 -7.55
N SER A 195 11.35 -10.00 -7.21
CA SER A 195 11.01 -9.36 -5.94
C SER A 195 9.53 -8.99 -5.85
N ASN A 196 8.93 -8.43 -6.92
CA ASN A 196 7.50 -8.14 -6.96
C ASN A 196 6.67 -9.43 -6.80
N LEU A 197 7.01 -10.48 -7.56
CA LEU A 197 6.33 -11.78 -7.46
C LEU A 197 6.48 -12.41 -6.06
N GLY A 198 7.69 -12.34 -5.49
CA GLY A 198 7.97 -12.83 -4.14
C GLY A 198 7.17 -12.08 -3.07
N PHE A 199 7.05 -10.76 -3.20
CA PHE A 199 6.26 -9.91 -2.31
C PHE A 199 4.77 -10.27 -2.38
N LEU A 200 4.18 -10.28 -3.58
CA LEU A 200 2.76 -10.60 -3.79
C LEU A 200 2.43 -12.02 -3.30
N LYS A 201 3.32 -12.99 -3.55
CA LYS A 201 3.16 -14.35 -3.05
C LYS A 201 3.21 -14.41 -1.51
N LYS A 202 4.17 -13.72 -0.89
CA LYS A 202 4.35 -13.70 0.58
C LYS A 202 3.17 -13.04 1.29
N HIS A 203 2.70 -11.90 0.79
CA HIS A 203 1.74 -11.05 1.48
C HIS A 203 0.29 -11.24 1.04
N MET A 204 0.05 -11.76 -0.17
CA MET A 204 -1.29 -11.94 -0.73
C MET A 204 -1.62 -13.39 -1.08
N GLY A 205 -0.64 -14.29 -1.09
CA GLY A 205 -0.83 -15.67 -1.53
C GLY A 205 -0.96 -15.84 -3.04
N ALA A 206 -0.61 -14.81 -3.83
CA ALA A 206 -0.71 -14.84 -5.28
C ALA A 206 0.25 -15.88 -5.90
N SER A 207 -0.21 -16.62 -6.92
CA SER A 207 0.58 -17.68 -7.54
C SER A 207 1.47 -17.18 -8.68
N PHE A 208 0.93 -16.29 -9.53
CA PHE A 208 1.57 -15.78 -10.76
C PHE A 208 2.29 -16.88 -11.53
N GLU A 209 1.59 -17.97 -11.85
CA GLU A 209 2.17 -19.06 -12.62
C GLU A 209 2.53 -18.64 -14.04
N GLN A 210 3.69 -19.07 -14.54
CA GLN A 210 4.11 -18.73 -15.89
C GLN A 210 3.26 -19.48 -16.94
N ARG A 211 2.81 -18.75 -17.96
CA ARG A 211 2.05 -19.27 -19.10
C ARG A 211 2.98 -19.89 -20.16
N PRO A 212 2.51 -20.90 -20.93
CA PRO A 212 3.21 -21.32 -22.14
C PRO A 212 3.31 -20.17 -23.15
N GLN A 213 4.35 -20.19 -23.98
CA GLN A 213 4.46 -19.24 -25.09
C GLN A 213 3.53 -19.63 -26.25
N PRO A 214 3.04 -18.65 -27.05
CA PRO A 214 3.34 -17.22 -26.97
C PRO A 214 2.59 -16.49 -25.85
N TRP A 215 3.21 -15.46 -25.27
CA TRP A 215 2.60 -14.63 -24.21
C TRP A 215 1.72 -13.49 -24.74
N VAL A 216 1.43 -13.50 -26.04
CA VAL A 216 0.56 -12.55 -26.71
C VAL A 216 -0.44 -13.37 -27.52
N THR A 217 -1.73 -13.12 -27.29
CA THR A 217 -2.82 -13.77 -28.01
C THR A 217 -3.06 -13.04 -29.32
N ASN A 218 -3.35 -13.77 -30.40
CA ASN A 218 -3.74 -13.15 -31.66
C ASN A 218 -5.22 -12.73 -31.58
N VAL A 219 -5.44 -11.47 -31.18
CA VAL A 219 -6.77 -10.93 -30.91
C VAL A 219 -7.42 -10.45 -32.21
N SER A 220 -8.66 -10.88 -32.44
CA SER A 220 -9.52 -10.29 -33.46
C SER A 220 -10.20 -9.04 -32.87
N VAL A 221 -9.84 -7.86 -33.37
CA VAL A 221 -10.36 -6.57 -32.89
C VAL A 221 -11.89 -6.52 -33.04
N ASP A 222 -12.46 -7.16 -34.05
CA ASP A 222 -13.92 -7.21 -34.30
C ASP A 222 -14.72 -7.86 -33.15
N ASP A 223 -14.08 -8.73 -32.36
CA ASP A 223 -14.73 -9.38 -31.22
C ASP A 223 -14.71 -8.53 -29.93
N ILE A 224 -14.01 -7.39 -29.94
CA ILE A 224 -13.98 -6.43 -28.82
C ILE A 224 -15.08 -5.40 -29.01
N HIS A 225 -15.76 -5.04 -27.93
CA HIS A 225 -16.96 -4.22 -28.00
C HIS A 225 -16.89 -3.05 -27.00
N SER A 226 -17.71 -2.04 -27.24
CA SER A 226 -17.86 -0.91 -26.32
C SER A 226 -18.26 -1.38 -24.94
N GLY A 227 -17.59 -0.82 -23.93
CA GLY A 227 -17.74 -1.17 -22.54
C GLY A 227 -16.93 -2.38 -22.08
N ASP A 228 -16.21 -3.10 -22.96
CA ASP A 228 -15.34 -4.18 -22.51
C ASP A 228 -14.20 -3.63 -21.64
N PHE A 229 -13.95 -4.29 -20.52
CA PHE A 229 -13.02 -3.84 -19.49
C PHE A 229 -11.64 -4.47 -19.70
N LEU A 230 -10.58 -3.68 -19.52
CA LEU A 230 -9.20 -4.13 -19.55
C LEU A 230 -8.63 -4.07 -18.13
N ALA A 231 -8.30 -5.22 -17.57
CA ALA A 231 -7.53 -5.32 -16.32
C ALA A 231 -6.05 -5.47 -16.66
N ILE A 232 -5.21 -4.61 -16.10
CA ILE A 232 -3.78 -4.51 -16.42
C ILE A 232 -2.97 -4.71 -15.14
N SER A 233 -1.91 -5.52 -15.22
CA SER A 233 -1.04 -5.83 -14.09
C SER A 233 0.43 -5.79 -14.53
N LYS A 234 1.14 -4.78 -14.05
CA LYS A 234 2.59 -4.58 -14.22
C LYS A 234 3.33 -5.13 -13.00
N ILE A 235 4.51 -5.67 -13.23
CA ILE A 235 5.32 -6.37 -12.21
C ILE A 235 6.81 -6.04 -12.32
N ARG A 236 7.18 -5.05 -13.13
CA ARG A 236 8.57 -4.61 -13.33
C ARG A 236 8.66 -3.09 -13.36
N GLY A 237 9.83 -2.56 -12.99
CA GLY A 237 10.10 -1.12 -13.07
C GLY A 237 9.30 -0.29 -12.06
N ARG A 238 9.32 1.03 -12.24
CA ARG A 238 8.67 1.99 -11.34
C ARG A 238 7.20 1.65 -11.13
N TRP A 239 6.46 1.48 -12.22
CA TRP A 239 5.02 1.19 -12.18
C TRP A 239 4.71 -0.18 -11.59
N GLY A 240 5.50 -1.22 -11.90
CA GLY A 240 5.32 -2.54 -11.26
C GLY A 240 5.52 -2.52 -9.74
N GLY A 241 6.45 -1.71 -9.24
CA GLY A 241 6.64 -1.51 -7.80
C GLY A 241 5.44 -0.80 -7.14
N PHE A 242 4.94 0.29 -7.75
CA PHE A 242 3.74 0.98 -7.24
C PHE A 242 2.51 0.06 -7.24
N GLU A 243 2.24 -0.60 -8.37
CA GLU A 243 1.11 -1.52 -8.46
C GLU A 243 1.25 -2.70 -7.48
N THR A 244 2.47 -3.14 -7.16
CA THR A 244 2.66 -4.23 -6.19
C THR A 244 2.21 -3.82 -4.79
N LEU A 245 2.48 -2.56 -4.38
CA LEU A 245 2.00 -2.02 -3.11
C LEU A 245 0.50 -1.75 -3.15
N GLU A 246 -0.02 -1.22 -4.26
CA GLU A 246 -1.46 -1.01 -4.47
C GLU A 246 -2.25 -2.32 -4.38
N LYS A 247 -1.79 -3.37 -5.06
CA LYS A 247 -2.36 -4.72 -5.01
C LYS A 247 -2.41 -5.24 -3.58
N TRP A 248 -1.35 -5.00 -2.81
CA TRP A 248 -1.28 -5.44 -1.42
C TRP A 248 -2.29 -4.75 -0.51
N VAL A 249 -2.46 -3.43 -0.62
CA VAL A 249 -3.40 -2.70 0.24
C VAL A 249 -4.86 -2.87 -0.18
N SER A 250 -5.13 -2.99 -1.49
CA SER A 250 -6.50 -3.13 -2.02
C SER A 250 -6.99 -4.57 -2.11
N GLY A 251 -6.06 -5.53 -2.19
CA GLY A 251 -6.38 -6.92 -2.57
C GLY A 251 -6.67 -7.09 -4.06
N ALA A 252 -6.50 -6.05 -4.87
CA ALA A 252 -6.54 -6.17 -6.31
C ALA A 252 -5.34 -7.00 -6.79
N TYR A 253 -5.54 -7.83 -7.82
CA TYR A 253 -4.43 -8.57 -8.46
C TYR A 253 -4.03 -7.93 -9.81
N ALA A 254 -4.76 -6.87 -10.20
CA ALA A 254 -4.45 -5.91 -11.24
C ALA A 254 -4.18 -4.54 -10.60
N GLY A 255 -3.36 -3.71 -11.22
CA GLY A 255 -2.98 -2.38 -10.71
C GLY A 255 -3.34 -1.23 -11.66
N HIS A 256 -3.91 -1.52 -12.83
CA HIS A 256 -4.44 -0.48 -13.71
C HIS A 256 -5.63 -1.00 -14.52
N THR A 257 -6.47 -0.09 -15.00
CA THR A 257 -7.67 -0.45 -15.76
C THR A 257 -7.91 0.52 -16.91
N ALA A 258 -8.48 -0.01 -17.99
CA ALA A 258 -8.92 0.76 -19.13
C ALA A 258 -10.26 0.20 -19.66
N VAL A 259 -10.90 0.91 -20.59
CA VAL A 259 -12.16 0.50 -21.22
C VAL A 259 -12.11 0.69 -22.73
N CYS A 260 -12.69 -0.26 -23.44
CA CYS A 260 -12.82 -0.23 -24.89
C CYS A 260 -14.08 0.53 -25.33
N LEU A 261 -13.98 1.33 -26.40
CA LEU A 261 -15.09 2.05 -27.02
C LEU A 261 -15.00 1.95 -28.55
N ARG A 262 -16.12 1.74 -29.23
CA ARG A 262 -16.21 1.83 -30.69
C ARG A 262 -16.83 3.15 -31.10
N ASP A 263 -16.23 3.82 -32.07
CA ASP A 263 -16.84 5.02 -32.65
C ASP A 263 -17.96 4.67 -33.66
N SER A 264 -18.60 5.70 -34.21
CA SER A 264 -19.66 5.54 -35.21
C SER A 264 -19.20 4.91 -36.53
N GLU A 265 -17.89 4.86 -36.79
CA GLU A 265 -17.28 4.19 -37.95
C GLU A 265 -16.89 2.74 -37.62
N GLY A 266 -17.09 2.30 -36.38
CA GLY A 266 -16.74 0.99 -35.88
C GLY A 266 -15.26 0.84 -35.50
N LYS A 267 -14.45 1.90 -35.47
CA LYS A 267 -13.05 1.82 -35.03
C LYS A 267 -12.97 1.68 -33.52
N LEU A 268 -11.99 0.92 -33.04
CA LEU A 268 -11.80 0.66 -31.62
C LEU A 268 -10.86 1.69 -30.99
N TRP A 269 -11.27 2.18 -29.82
CA TRP A 269 -10.56 3.13 -28.98
C TRP A 269 -10.41 2.57 -27.57
N VAL A 270 -9.38 3.02 -26.86
CA VAL A 270 -9.14 2.72 -25.45
C VAL A 270 -9.18 4.03 -24.68
N GLY A 271 -10.02 4.06 -23.64
CA GLY A 271 -10.03 5.12 -22.65
C GLY A 271 -9.38 4.64 -21.35
N GLU A 272 -8.44 5.40 -20.83
CA GLU A 272 -7.80 5.14 -19.53
C GLU A 272 -7.53 6.45 -18.78
N SER A 273 -7.43 6.35 -17.45
CA SER A 273 -6.98 7.45 -16.60
C SER A 273 -5.65 7.06 -15.98
N GLY A 274 -4.62 7.90 -16.13
CA GLY A 274 -3.25 7.60 -15.69
C GLY A 274 -2.26 7.50 -16.85
N HIS A 275 -2.60 8.07 -18.01
CA HIS A 275 -1.73 8.12 -19.17
C HIS A 275 -0.76 9.29 -19.05
N GLU A 276 0.55 9.05 -19.21
CA GLU A 276 1.56 10.10 -19.15
C GLU A 276 1.59 10.89 -20.46
N ASP A 277 1.32 12.20 -20.40
CA ASP A 277 1.41 13.09 -21.57
C ASP A 277 2.86 13.49 -21.91
N LYS A 278 3.03 14.30 -22.96
CA LYS A 278 4.36 14.74 -23.41
C LYS A 278 5.08 15.63 -22.41
N GLU A 279 4.35 16.22 -21.47
CA GLU A 279 4.85 17.06 -20.40
C GLU A 279 5.14 16.25 -19.12
N GLY A 280 4.92 14.93 -19.13
CA GLY A 280 5.14 14.03 -18.00
C GLY A 280 4.03 14.09 -16.94
N ARG A 281 2.82 14.53 -17.31
CA ARG A 281 1.66 14.59 -16.42
C ARG A 281 0.74 13.41 -16.68
N ASP A 282 0.20 12.83 -15.61
CA ASP A 282 -0.80 11.78 -15.73
C ASP A 282 -2.19 12.38 -15.96
N ILE A 283 -2.80 12.01 -17.09
CA ILE A 283 -4.09 12.50 -17.55
C ILE A 283 -5.05 11.35 -17.87
N ILE A 284 -6.31 11.71 -18.08
CA ILE A 284 -7.29 10.87 -18.76
C ILE A 284 -7.07 11.02 -20.26
N ALA A 285 -6.93 9.89 -20.96
CA ALA A 285 -6.68 9.86 -22.39
C ALA A 285 -7.61 8.88 -23.09
N ILE A 286 -8.04 9.26 -24.29
CA ILE A 286 -8.72 8.37 -25.23
C ILE A 286 -7.89 8.29 -26.51
N MET A 287 -7.46 7.08 -26.86
CA MET A 287 -6.59 6.86 -28.01
C MET A 287 -7.02 5.65 -28.85
N PRO A 288 -6.63 5.59 -30.14
CA PRO A 288 -6.93 4.44 -30.99
C PRO A 288 -6.34 3.15 -30.40
N TRP A 289 -7.05 2.04 -30.56
CA TRP A 289 -6.59 0.73 -30.10
C TRP A 289 -5.21 0.38 -30.66
N GLU A 290 -4.94 0.67 -31.93
CA GLU A 290 -3.66 0.35 -32.57
C GLU A 290 -2.49 1.09 -31.90
N GLU A 291 -2.71 2.34 -31.50
CA GLU A 291 -1.71 3.14 -30.79
C GLU A 291 -1.46 2.60 -29.39
N TRP A 292 -2.54 2.37 -28.63
CA TRP A 292 -2.46 1.81 -27.28
C TRP A 292 -1.81 0.42 -27.29
N TRP A 293 -2.24 -0.45 -28.19
CA TRP A 293 -1.74 -1.81 -28.31
C TRP A 293 -0.29 -1.86 -28.80
N GLU A 294 0.12 -0.97 -29.71
CA GLU A 294 1.53 -0.86 -30.10
C GLU A 294 2.41 -0.41 -28.92
N PHE A 295 1.93 0.56 -28.12
CA PHE A 295 2.62 0.98 -26.91
C PHE A 295 2.77 -0.20 -25.95
N GLU A 296 1.68 -0.87 -25.59
CA GLU A 296 1.71 -2.01 -24.69
C GLU A 296 2.65 -3.09 -25.21
N LEU A 297 2.61 -3.41 -26.51
CA LEU A 297 3.46 -4.45 -27.11
C LEU A 297 4.95 -4.12 -27.14
N LYS A 298 5.33 -2.88 -27.46
CA LYS A 298 6.72 -2.54 -27.84
C LYS A 298 7.41 -1.53 -26.93
N LYS A 299 6.65 -0.69 -26.23
CA LYS A 299 7.17 0.47 -25.48
C LYS A 299 7.00 0.33 -23.97
N ASP A 300 5.96 -0.33 -23.50
CA ASP A 300 5.79 -0.59 -22.06
C ASP A 300 6.86 -1.60 -21.59
N ASP A 301 7.84 -1.09 -20.85
CA ASP A 301 8.96 -1.86 -20.33
C ASP A 301 8.72 -2.41 -18.91
N ALA A 302 7.53 -2.20 -18.34
CA ALA A 302 7.09 -2.65 -17.01
C ALA A 302 6.53 -4.09 -16.99
N ASN A 303 6.63 -4.79 -18.12
CA ASN A 303 6.15 -6.16 -18.32
C ASN A 303 4.63 -6.30 -18.02
N PRO A 304 3.76 -5.66 -18.82
CA PRO A 304 2.33 -5.63 -18.56
C PRO A 304 1.67 -6.99 -18.87
N HIS A 305 0.75 -7.37 -18.00
CA HIS A 305 -0.17 -8.49 -18.17
C HIS A 305 -1.57 -7.91 -18.33
N ILE A 306 -2.28 -8.31 -19.39
CA ILE A 306 -3.53 -7.66 -19.78
C ILE A 306 -4.60 -8.73 -19.97
N ALA A 307 -5.72 -8.56 -19.28
CA ALA A 307 -6.93 -9.34 -19.43
C ALA A 307 -8.07 -8.47 -19.95
N LEU A 308 -8.73 -8.95 -21.01
CA LEU A 308 -10.00 -8.43 -21.49
C LEU A 308 -11.14 -9.16 -20.78
N LEU A 309 -12.07 -8.38 -20.25
CA LEU A 309 -13.26 -8.81 -19.53
C LEU A 309 -14.48 -8.33 -20.34
N PRO A 310 -15.04 -9.17 -21.23
CA PRO A 310 -16.20 -8.79 -22.03
C PRO A 310 -17.43 -8.55 -21.16
N LEU A 311 -18.26 -7.57 -21.48
CA LEU A 311 -19.59 -7.44 -20.86
C LEU A 311 -20.50 -8.60 -21.26
N ARG A 312 -21.30 -9.08 -20.29
CA ARG A 312 -22.35 -10.09 -20.55
C ARG A 312 -23.43 -9.52 -21.49
N PRO A 313 -24.06 -10.31 -22.36
CA PRO A 313 -25.01 -9.80 -23.37
C PRO A 313 -26.17 -8.95 -22.83
N ASP A 314 -26.74 -9.29 -21.68
CA ASP A 314 -27.84 -8.54 -21.04
C ASP A 314 -27.38 -7.20 -20.44
N ILE A 315 -26.14 -7.12 -19.98
CA ILE A 315 -25.52 -5.87 -19.50
C ILE A 315 -25.14 -4.99 -20.69
N ARG A 316 -24.54 -5.59 -21.72
CA ARG A 316 -24.20 -4.89 -22.98
C ARG A 316 -25.43 -4.30 -23.63
N ALA A 317 -26.57 -4.98 -23.61
CA ALA A 317 -27.83 -4.47 -24.15
C ALA A 317 -28.33 -3.19 -23.44
N LYS A 318 -27.89 -2.92 -22.21
CA LYS A 318 -28.20 -1.70 -21.45
C LYS A 318 -27.18 -0.58 -21.69
N PHE A 319 -26.01 -0.90 -22.22
CA PHE A 319 -24.91 0.06 -22.39
C PHE A 319 -25.26 1.09 -23.47
N ASN A 320 -25.49 2.32 -23.06
CA ASN A 320 -25.70 3.45 -23.96
C ASN A 320 -24.35 4.00 -24.45
N GLU A 321 -23.98 3.59 -25.66
CA GLU A 321 -22.71 3.96 -26.30
C GLU A 321 -22.56 5.47 -26.54
N THR A 322 -23.65 6.17 -26.88
CA THR A 322 -23.63 7.63 -27.05
C THR A 322 -23.29 8.33 -25.74
N ALA A 323 -23.95 7.95 -24.64
CA ALA A 323 -23.69 8.53 -23.33
C ALA A 323 -22.27 8.19 -22.83
N ALA A 324 -21.79 6.97 -23.10
CA ALA A 324 -20.42 6.57 -22.78
C ALA A 324 -19.39 7.46 -23.50
N TRP A 325 -19.59 7.74 -24.79
CA TRP A 325 -18.74 8.64 -25.56
C TRP A 325 -18.82 10.10 -25.12
N GLU A 326 -20.00 10.59 -24.75
CA GLU A 326 -20.17 11.93 -24.18
C GLU A 326 -19.37 12.08 -22.89
N TYR A 327 -19.47 11.10 -21.99
CA TYR A 327 -18.68 11.06 -20.76
C TYR A 327 -17.17 11.01 -21.06
N ALA A 328 -16.75 10.07 -21.90
CA ALA A 328 -15.34 9.88 -22.23
C ALA A 328 -14.74 11.19 -22.77
N ARG A 329 -15.36 11.80 -23.79
CA ARG A 329 -14.90 13.08 -24.36
C ARG A 329 -14.91 14.22 -23.35
N SER A 330 -15.85 14.21 -22.42
CA SER A 330 -15.91 15.24 -21.38
C SER A 330 -14.71 15.16 -20.43
N MET A 331 -14.13 13.97 -20.24
CA MET A 331 -13.03 13.70 -19.33
C MET A 331 -11.66 13.67 -20.01
N ASP A 332 -11.60 13.50 -21.32
CA ASP A 332 -10.35 13.51 -22.09
C ASP A 332 -9.51 14.77 -21.83
N GLY A 333 -8.22 14.58 -21.52
CA GLY A 333 -7.27 15.62 -21.15
C GLY A 333 -7.38 16.15 -19.71
N LYS A 334 -8.32 15.64 -18.89
CA LYS A 334 -8.41 16.03 -17.47
C LYS A 334 -7.38 15.32 -16.59
N PRO A 335 -7.08 15.83 -15.39
CA PRO A 335 -6.08 15.24 -14.50
C PRO A 335 -6.44 13.84 -14.00
N TYR A 336 -5.41 13.04 -13.73
CA TYR A 336 -5.56 11.77 -12.99
C TYR A 336 -6.08 11.99 -11.56
N GLY A 337 -6.87 11.04 -11.05
CA GLY A 337 -7.48 11.06 -9.71
C GLY A 337 -6.51 10.81 -8.56
N TYR A 338 -5.42 11.58 -8.44
CA TYR A 338 -4.54 11.47 -7.28
C TYR A 338 -5.25 11.81 -5.95
N HIS A 339 -6.21 12.75 -6.01
CA HIS A 339 -6.99 13.21 -4.85
C HIS A 339 -7.86 12.13 -4.21
N ASN A 340 -8.29 11.12 -4.97
CA ASN A 340 -9.20 10.09 -4.48
C ASN A 340 -8.57 8.69 -4.36
N LEU A 341 -7.51 8.38 -5.13
CA LEU A 341 -6.88 7.06 -5.15
C LEU A 341 -6.45 6.55 -3.76
N ILE A 342 -5.94 7.44 -2.90
CA ILE A 342 -5.49 7.02 -1.56
C ILE A 342 -6.66 6.69 -0.62
N PHE A 343 -7.83 7.28 -0.83
CA PHE A 343 -8.98 7.11 0.05
C PHE A 343 -9.85 5.92 -0.37
N SER A 344 -9.82 5.54 -1.65
CA SER A 344 -10.67 4.48 -2.21
C SER A 344 -10.37 3.06 -1.70
N TRP A 345 -9.37 2.87 -0.83
CA TRP A 345 -9.12 1.60 -0.13
C TRP A 345 -9.26 1.71 1.39
N ILE A 346 -9.58 2.90 1.93
CA ILE A 346 -9.67 3.18 3.37
C ILE A 346 -11.14 3.40 3.75
N ASP A 347 -11.90 2.32 3.81
CA ASP A 347 -13.35 2.40 4.07
C ASP A 347 -13.68 2.29 5.57
N THR A 348 -12.72 1.84 6.38
CA THR A 348 -12.90 1.61 7.82
C THR A 348 -11.74 2.22 8.62
N ILE A 349 -11.98 2.41 9.92
CA ILE A 349 -11.02 3.07 10.83
C ILE A 349 -9.71 2.27 10.99
N ASP A 350 -9.79 0.94 10.91
CA ASP A 350 -8.68 0.02 11.19
C ASP A 350 -8.62 -1.22 10.28
N GLY A 351 -9.73 -1.60 9.66
CA GLY A 351 -9.89 -2.85 8.89
C GLY A 351 -9.36 -2.81 7.46
N ASN A 352 -8.62 -1.78 7.06
CA ASN A 352 -8.06 -1.64 5.72
C ASN A 352 -6.53 -1.61 5.70
N TYR A 353 -5.86 -1.61 6.87
CA TYR A 353 -4.42 -1.40 6.97
C TYR A 353 -3.66 -2.72 7.22
N PRO A 354 -3.05 -3.34 6.18
CA PRO A 354 -2.16 -4.48 6.37
C PRO A 354 -1.09 -4.20 7.44
N PRO A 355 -0.89 -5.05 8.46
CA PRO A 355 0.12 -4.78 9.47
C PRO A 355 1.52 -4.64 8.84
N PRO A 356 2.34 -3.68 9.29
CA PRO A 356 2.15 -2.81 10.46
C PRO A 356 1.54 -1.42 10.14
N LEU A 357 0.86 -1.26 8.99
CA LEU A 357 0.17 0.00 8.66
C LEU A 357 -0.92 0.31 9.69
N ASP A 358 -1.08 1.59 9.99
CA ASP A 358 -2.24 2.15 10.68
C ASP A 358 -2.47 3.60 10.22
N ALA A 359 -3.59 4.20 10.64
CA ALA A 359 -3.93 5.57 10.27
C ALA A 359 -2.93 6.62 10.80
N HIS A 360 -2.24 6.36 11.91
CA HIS A 360 -1.22 7.26 12.46
C HIS A 360 0.06 7.23 11.63
N LEU A 361 0.42 6.07 11.09
CA LEU A 361 1.53 5.92 10.17
C LEU A 361 1.21 6.61 8.84
N VAL A 362 0.00 6.44 8.31
CA VAL A 362 -0.45 7.19 7.13
C VAL A 362 -0.36 8.70 7.37
N ALA A 363 -0.85 9.19 8.52
CA ALA A 363 -0.72 10.60 8.90
C ALA A 363 0.74 11.05 8.94
N SER A 364 1.63 10.24 9.51
CA SER A 364 3.06 10.57 9.63
C SER A 364 3.77 10.60 8.28
N VAL A 365 3.47 9.64 7.39
CA VAL A 365 3.98 9.65 6.01
C VAL A 365 3.46 10.88 5.26
N MET A 366 2.18 11.20 5.40
CA MET A 366 1.60 12.42 4.81
C MET A 366 2.29 13.67 5.35
N THR A 367 2.56 13.77 6.66
CA THR A 367 3.30 14.88 7.27
C THR A 367 4.72 14.97 6.74
N VAL A 368 5.48 13.87 6.69
CA VAL A 368 6.83 13.84 6.11
C VAL A 368 6.81 14.31 4.66
N TRP A 369 5.89 13.78 3.85
CA TRP A 369 5.80 14.11 2.44
C TRP A 369 5.35 15.56 2.20
N SER A 370 4.44 16.08 3.03
CA SER A 370 4.05 17.50 3.04
C SER A 370 5.20 18.44 3.39
N GLN A 371 6.20 18.00 4.16
CA GLN A 371 7.40 18.78 4.46
C GLN A 371 8.44 18.69 3.34
N ILE A 372 8.61 17.52 2.72
CA ILE A 372 9.64 17.28 1.69
C ILE A 372 9.20 17.79 0.31
N GLN A 373 7.94 17.60 -0.07
CA GLN A 373 7.35 17.99 -1.36
C GLN A 373 5.98 18.66 -1.15
N PRO A 374 5.93 19.87 -0.56
CA PRO A 374 4.69 20.52 -0.13
C PRO A 374 3.68 20.75 -1.25
N SER A 375 4.13 21.12 -2.45
CA SER A 375 3.26 21.37 -3.60
C SER A 375 2.60 20.09 -4.13
N TYR A 376 3.33 18.97 -4.16
CA TYR A 376 2.80 17.69 -4.61
C TYR A 376 1.89 17.06 -3.56
N ALA A 377 2.29 17.10 -2.28
CA ALA A 377 1.47 16.63 -1.16
C ALA A 377 0.12 17.36 -1.07
N ALA A 378 0.12 18.69 -1.25
CA ALA A 378 -1.11 19.48 -1.23
C ALA A 378 -2.10 19.04 -2.32
N ASN A 379 -1.57 18.66 -3.49
CA ASN A 379 -2.37 18.17 -4.62
C ASN A 379 -2.83 16.71 -4.45
N MET A 380 -2.32 15.96 -3.47
CA MET A 380 -2.71 14.56 -3.28
C MET A 380 -3.82 14.38 -2.23
N TRP A 381 -3.87 15.20 -1.18
CA TRP A 381 -4.80 14.97 -0.08
C TRP A 381 -5.38 16.20 0.59
N ASN A 382 -4.76 17.38 0.53
CA ASN A 382 -5.25 18.52 1.32
C ASN A 382 -6.68 18.91 0.93
N GLU A 383 -6.94 19.06 -0.37
CA GLU A 383 -8.29 19.43 -0.82
C GLU A 383 -9.31 18.32 -0.53
N ALA A 384 -8.93 17.06 -0.72
CA ALA A 384 -9.77 15.89 -0.43
C ALA A 384 -10.14 15.78 1.05
N LEU A 385 -9.18 16.01 1.95
CA LEU A 385 -9.41 16.07 3.40
C LEU A 385 -10.31 17.25 3.79
N ASN A 386 -10.10 18.42 3.17
CA ASN A 386 -10.95 19.58 3.40
C ASN A 386 -12.40 19.33 2.96
N LYS A 387 -12.63 18.68 1.82
CA LYS A 387 -13.98 18.30 1.36
C LYS A 387 -14.68 17.38 2.36
N ARG A 388 -14.00 16.33 2.82
CA ARG A 388 -14.50 15.41 3.86
C ARG A 388 -14.83 16.12 5.17
N LEU A 389 -14.03 17.13 5.54
CA LEU A 389 -14.25 17.94 6.74
C LEU A 389 -15.27 19.07 6.52
N GLY A 390 -15.70 19.35 5.29
CA GLY A 390 -16.53 20.51 4.98
C GLY A 390 -15.82 21.86 5.19
N THR A 391 -14.49 21.89 5.07
CA THR A 391 -13.64 23.09 5.18
C THR A 391 -13.03 23.45 3.82
N LYS A 392 -12.27 24.56 3.76
CA LYS A 392 -11.53 24.97 2.56
C LYS A 392 -10.20 25.58 2.95
N GLY A 393 -9.14 25.23 2.20
CA GLY A 393 -7.83 25.89 2.30
C GLY A 393 -7.02 25.56 3.55
N LEU A 394 -7.44 24.59 4.37
CA LEU A 394 -6.63 24.12 5.48
C LEU A 394 -5.48 23.26 4.94
N ASN A 395 -4.27 23.46 5.44
CA ASN A 395 -3.17 22.51 5.21
C ASN A 395 -3.37 21.25 6.09
N LEU A 396 -2.50 20.25 5.95
CA LEU A 396 -2.63 19.00 6.70
C LEU A 396 -2.62 19.19 8.23
N SER A 397 -1.76 20.07 8.78
CA SER A 397 -1.70 20.30 10.22
C SER A 397 -2.96 20.98 10.74
N ASP A 398 -3.48 21.97 10.02
CA ASP A 398 -4.74 22.65 10.35
C ASP A 398 -5.95 21.70 10.22
N VAL A 399 -5.95 20.79 9.24
CA VAL A 399 -6.95 19.71 9.13
C VAL A 399 -6.92 18.82 10.37
N LEU A 400 -5.73 18.37 10.79
CA LEU A 400 -5.58 17.49 11.96
C LEU A 400 -6.11 18.18 13.24
N VAL A 401 -5.80 19.46 13.41
CA VAL A 401 -6.31 20.27 14.53
C VAL A 401 -7.83 20.46 14.45
N GLU A 402 -8.38 20.73 13.27
CA GLU A 402 -9.82 20.97 13.10
C GLU A 402 -10.65 19.69 13.30
N VAL A 403 -10.16 18.54 12.84
CA VAL A 403 -10.74 17.21 13.12
C VAL A 403 -10.86 17.01 14.62
N GLU A 404 -9.81 17.32 15.35
CA GLU A 404 -9.77 17.19 16.80
C GLU A 404 -10.74 18.16 17.50
N LYS A 405 -10.79 19.44 17.08
CA LYS A 405 -11.74 20.43 17.61
C LYS A 405 -13.20 19.96 17.48
N ARG A 406 -13.50 19.15 16.47
CA ARG A 406 -14.83 18.57 16.24
C ARG A 406 -15.07 17.25 16.97
N GLY A 407 -14.13 16.79 17.79
CA GLY A 407 -14.24 15.54 18.54
C GLY A 407 -14.19 14.29 17.66
N SER A 408 -13.63 14.39 16.46
CA SER A 408 -13.42 13.26 15.53
C SER A 408 -11.95 12.83 15.54
N SER A 409 -11.63 11.72 14.87
CA SER A 409 -10.27 11.23 14.68
C SER A 409 -9.86 11.32 13.20
N PHE A 410 -8.55 11.36 12.94
CA PHE A 410 -8.06 11.37 11.57
C PHE A 410 -8.47 10.10 10.81
N ALA A 411 -8.46 8.94 11.46
CA ALA A 411 -8.95 7.70 10.87
C ALA A 411 -10.44 7.78 10.45
N GLN A 412 -11.29 8.40 11.29
CA GLN A 412 -12.68 8.66 10.93
C GLN A 412 -12.81 9.65 9.77
N LEU A 413 -11.92 10.64 9.66
CA LEU A 413 -11.89 11.54 8.51
C LEU A 413 -11.53 10.79 7.23
N LEU A 414 -10.49 9.95 7.27
CA LEU A 414 -10.04 9.15 6.11
C LEU A 414 -11.16 8.23 5.60
N ALA A 415 -11.93 7.63 6.51
CA ALA A 415 -13.04 6.72 6.20
C ALA A 415 -14.35 7.42 5.76
N ILE A 416 -14.35 8.74 5.55
CA ILE A 416 -15.48 9.42 4.91
C ILE A 416 -15.44 9.13 3.41
N PRO A 417 -16.52 8.56 2.82
CA PRO A 417 -16.52 8.22 1.41
C PRO A 417 -16.29 9.42 0.50
N GLU A 418 -15.39 9.25 -0.47
CA GLU A 418 -15.29 10.11 -1.63
C GLU A 418 -16.65 10.18 -2.34
N GLN A 419 -16.96 11.33 -2.91
CA GLN A 419 -18.19 11.51 -3.67
C GLN A 419 -17.85 11.72 -5.14
N ASP A 420 -18.56 10.99 -5.99
CA ASP A 420 -18.45 11.01 -7.44
C ASP A 420 -18.69 12.39 -8.05
N ASP A 421 -19.36 13.31 -7.34
CA ASP A 421 -19.62 14.66 -7.81
C ASP A 421 -18.57 15.69 -7.37
N TRP A 422 -17.62 15.32 -6.49
CA TRP A 422 -16.57 16.24 -6.03
C TRP A 422 -15.68 16.69 -7.18
N VAL A 423 -15.37 17.99 -7.20
CA VAL A 423 -14.51 18.64 -8.18
C VAL A 423 -13.40 19.35 -7.43
N TYR A 424 -12.16 19.11 -7.86
CA TYR A 424 -10.96 19.66 -7.26
C TYR A 424 -10.53 20.94 -7.98
N SER A 425 -9.58 21.67 -7.39
CA SER A 425 -9.07 22.93 -7.93
C SER A 425 -8.38 22.79 -9.28
N ASP A 426 -7.81 21.62 -9.58
CA ASP A 426 -7.25 21.23 -10.88
C ASP A 426 -8.30 20.66 -11.85
N GLY A 427 -9.55 20.49 -11.39
CA GLY A 427 -10.70 20.12 -12.20
C GLY A 427 -11.38 18.83 -11.75
N LYS A 428 -12.15 18.25 -12.67
CA LYS A 428 -12.75 16.93 -12.46
C LYS A 428 -11.67 15.88 -12.74
N SER A 429 -11.47 14.95 -11.82
CA SER A 429 -10.48 13.89 -11.95
C SER A 429 -11.06 12.56 -11.47
N THR A 430 -10.54 11.46 -11.99
CA THR A 430 -10.94 10.09 -11.63
C THR A 430 -9.72 9.19 -11.68
N SER A 431 -9.61 8.22 -10.77
CA SER A 431 -8.63 7.13 -10.89
C SER A 431 -8.95 6.26 -12.12
N CYS A 432 -8.04 5.34 -12.47
CA CYS A 432 -8.21 4.43 -13.62
C CYS A 432 -9.55 3.68 -13.57
N VAL A 433 -9.90 3.12 -12.42
CA VAL A 433 -11.13 2.33 -12.25
C VAL A 433 -12.37 3.20 -12.10
N ALA A 434 -12.28 4.33 -11.39
CA ALA A 434 -13.38 5.26 -11.25
C ALA A 434 -13.81 5.81 -12.62
N PHE A 435 -12.86 6.10 -13.53
CA PHE A 435 -13.16 6.51 -14.90
C PHE A 435 -14.04 5.49 -15.64
N VAL A 436 -13.69 4.21 -15.57
CA VAL A 436 -14.44 3.14 -16.24
C VAL A 436 -15.84 2.97 -15.62
N LEU A 437 -15.93 3.00 -14.29
CA LEU A 437 -17.20 2.78 -13.60
C LEU A 437 -18.14 3.99 -13.67
N GLU A 438 -17.61 5.22 -13.72
CA GLU A 438 -18.42 6.41 -14.02
C GLU A 438 -18.96 6.34 -15.44
N MET A 439 -18.15 5.88 -16.41
CA MET A 439 -18.65 5.60 -17.76
C MET A 439 -19.78 4.57 -17.74
N TYR A 440 -19.69 3.51 -16.93
CA TYR A 440 -20.78 2.55 -16.77
C TYR A 440 -22.03 3.16 -16.12
N LYS A 441 -21.87 4.11 -15.19
CA LYS A 441 -22.97 4.90 -14.62
C LYS A 441 -23.63 5.77 -15.69
N GLU A 442 -22.85 6.43 -16.53
CA GLU A 442 -23.33 7.26 -17.65
C GLU A 442 -23.99 6.43 -18.75
N ALA A 443 -23.42 5.28 -19.07
CA ALA A 443 -23.97 4.34 -20.03
C ALA A 443 -25.22 3.60 -19.52
N GLY A 444 -25.60 3.75 -18.25
CA GLY A 444 -26.84 3.21 -17.68
C GLY A 444 -26.76 1.78 -17.15
N ILE A 445 -25.57 1.17 -17.06
CA ILE A 445 -25.39 -0.21 -16.55
C ILE A 445 -25.89 -0.34 -15.11
N PHE A 446 -25.59 0.65 -14.26
CA PHE A 446 -25.99 0.63 -12.85
C PHE A 446 -27.49 0.89 -12.63
N GLY A 447 -28.24 1.31 -13.65
CA GLY A 447 -29.68 1.57 -13.55
C GLY A 447 -30.03 2.50 -12.39
N ASP A 448 -30.99 2.09 -11.57
CA ASP A 448 -31.48 2.87 -10.41
C ASP A 448 -30.42 3.05 -9.31
N LEU A 449 -29.40 2.17 -9.24
CA LEU A 449 -28.33 2.24 -8.25
C LEU A 449 -27.32 3.35 -8.53
N ARG A 450 -27.38 3.96 -9.73
CA ARG A 450 -26.46 5.03 -10.16
C ARG A 450 -26.29 6.13 -9.12
N LYS A 451 -27.37 6.52 -8.41
CA LYS A 451 -27.36 7.61 -7.44
C LYS A 451 -26.91 7.20 -6.03
N SER A 452 -26.88 5.90 -5.75
CA SER A 452 -26.57 5.35 -4.43
C SER A 452 -25.21 4.66 -4.37
N ILE A 453 -24.42 4.72 -5.44
CA ILE A 453 -23.09 4.12 -5.51
C ILE A 453 -22.10 5.24 -5.84
N GLN A 454 -21.06 5.37 -5.01
CA GLN A 454 -19.90 6.21 -5.26
C GLN A 454 -18.80 5.34 -5.86
N VAL A 455 -18.61 5.39 -7.17
CA VAL A 455 -17.61 4.55 -7.85
C VAL A 455 -16.18 5.06 -7.65
N THR A 456 -16.02 6.27 -7.15
CA THR A 456 -14.75 6.80 -6.64
C THR A 456 -14.23 6.06 -5.41
N GLU A 457 -15.08 5.29 -4.72
CA GLU A 457 -14.71 4.40 -3.60
C GLU A 457 -14.34 2.99 -4.07
N PHE A 458 -14.38 2.69 -5.37
CA PHE A 458 -14.11 1.33 -5.84
C PHE A 458 -12.60 1.15 -6.05
N THR A 459 -12.08 0.05 -5.52
CA THR A 459 -10.78 -0.47 -5.95
C THR A 459 -10.92 -1.25 -7.27
N ILE A 460 -9.79 -1.57 -7.90
CA ILE A 460 -9.78 -2.43 -9.09
C ILE A 460 -10.39 -3.81 -8.80
N LYS A 461 -10.19 -4.33 -7.58
CA LYS A 461 -10.84 -5.56 -7.11
C LYS A 461 -12.35 -5.45 -7.18
N ASP A 462 -12.89 -4.39 -6.62
CA ASP A 462 -14.33 -4.21 -6.57
C ASP A 462 -14.92 -4.17 -7.98
N ALA A 463 -14.26 -3.49 -8.91
CA ALA A 463 -14.69 -3.42 -10.30
C ALA A 463 -14.75 -4.79 -10.99
N TYR A 464 -13.67 -5.59 -10.98
CA TYR A 464 -13.69 -6.89 -11.67
C TYR A 464 -14.56 -7.95 -10.95
N THR A 465 -14.95 -7.71 -9.69
CA THR A 465 -15.89 -8.59 -8.97
C THR A 465 -17.35 -8.33 -9.30
N LEU A 466 -17.69 -7.16 -9.86
CA LEU A 466 -19.05 -6.86 -10.31
C LEU A 466 -19.53 -7.90 -11.32
N ASN A 467 -20.76 -8.37 -11.15
CA ASN A 467 -21.43 -9.38 -11.98
C ASN A 467 -21.88 -8.81 -13.34
N PHE A 468 -20.99 -8.08 -14.00
CA PHE A 468 -21.22 -7.40 -15.28
C PHE A 468 -20.62 -8.12 -16.47
N PHE A 469 -19.64 -8.99 -16.21
CA PHE A 469 -18.80 -9.58 -17.24
C PHE A 469 -19.30 -10.95 -17.67
N GLU A 470 -18.79 -11.44 -18.79
CA GLU A 470 -19.07 -12.77 -19.28
C GLU A 470 -18.27 -13.82 -18.49
N ASN A 471 -18.94 -14.89 -18.04
CA ASN A 471 -18.30 -16.03 -17.40
C ASN A 471 -18.64 -17.38 -18.07
N ASP A 472 -19.53 -17.37 -19.07
CA ASP A 472 -19.79 -18.52 -19.91
C ASP A 472 -18.74 -18.64 -21.01
N SER A 473 -17.86 -19.62 -20.83
CA SER A 473 -16.78 -19.91 -21.78
C SER A 473 -17.25 -20.15 -23.22
N SER A 474 -18.51 -20.52 -23.47
CA SER A 474 -19.01 -20.69 -24.83
C SER A 474 -19.34 -19.38 -25.54
N ARG A 475 -19.42 -18.26 -24.82
CA ARG A 475 -19.69 -16.91 -25.35
C ARG A 475 -18.45 -16.02 -25.39
N LEU A 476 -17.35 -16.45 -24.78
CA LEU A 476 -16.07 -15.76 -24.94
C LEU A 476 -15.60 -15.84 -26.39
N PRO A 477 -14.83 -14.83 -26.88
CA PRO A 477 -14.29 -14.85 -28.23
C PRO A 477 -13.51 -16.13 -28.53
N PRO A 478 -13.52 -16.65 -29.77
CA PRO A 478 -12.86 -17.93 -30.09
C PRO A 478 -11.37 -17.97 -29.76
N TRP A 479 -10.66 -16.84 -29.90
CA TRP A 479 -9.24 -16.73 -29.58
C TRP A 479 -8.94 -16.70 -28.06
N CYS A 480 -9.97 -16.58 -27.23
CA CYS A 480 -9.85 -16.53 -25.78
C CYS A 480 -9.38 -17.89 -25.23
N ASN A 481 -8.30 -17.90 -24.44
CA ASN A 481 -7.65 -19.11 -23.91
C ASN A 481 -6.94 -20.02 -24.94
N ASP A 482 -6.90 -19.69 -26.23
CA ASP A 482 -6.29 -20.55 -27.26
C ASP A 482 -4.79 -20.84 -27.05
N GLY A 483 -4.08 -19.94 -26.36
CA GLY A 483 -2.64 -20.03 -26.11
C GLY A 483 -2.25 -20.62 -24.76
N ASP A 484 -3.18 -21.07 -23.91
CA ASP A 484 -2.88 -21.58 -22.56
C ASP A 484 -3.54 -22.93 -22.30
N THR A 485 -2.86 -23.78 -21.54
CA THR A 485 -3.39 -25.06 -21.04
C THR A 485 -4.47 -24.89 -19.97
N VAL A 486 -4.51 -23.74 -19.31
CA VAL A 486 -5.50 -23.39 -18.29
C VAL A 486 -6.54 -22.46 -18.90
N LYS A 487 -7.81 -22.83 -18.79
CA LYS A 487 -8.94 -22.01 -19.24
C LYS A 487 -9.34 -21.04 -18.13
N LEU A 488 -9.14 -19.75 -18.36
CA LEU A 488 -9.59 -18.67 -17.50
C LEU A 488 -11.05 -18.28 -17.86
N PRO A 489 -11.83 -17.77 -16.89
CA PRO A 489 -13.19 -17.28 -17.15
C PRO A 489 -13.22 -15.93 -17.90
N PHE A 490 -12.06 -15.37 -18.24
CA PHE A 490 -11.85 -14.13 -18.98
C PHE A 490 -10.70 -14.32 -19.98
N CYS A 491 -10.41 -13.31 -20.80
CA CYS A 491 -9.46 -13.44 -21.91
C CYS A 491 -8.14 -12.73 -21.62
N GLN A 492 -7.11 -13.48 -21.20
CA GLN A 492 -5.77 -12.90 -21.05
C GLN A 492 -5.08 -12.74 -22.42
N ILE A 493 -4.96 -11.50 -22.88
CA ILE A 493 -4.45 -11.14 -24.21
C ILE A 493 -2.94 -10.88 -24.24
N LYS A 494 -2.34 -10.55 -23.08
CA LYS A 494 -0.90 -10.35 -22.95
C LYS A 494 -0.37 -10.80 -21.58
N GLY A 495 0.88 -11.23 -21.55
CA GLY A 495 1.69 -11.32 -20.35
C GLY A 495 2.25 -12.72 -20.08
N LYS A 496 3.43 -12.74 -19.47
CA LYS A 496 4.20 -13.96 -19.14
C LYS A 496 3.54 -14.81 -18.05
N TYR A 497 2.95 -14.17 -17.05
CA TYR A 497 2.32 -14.81 -15.90
C TYR A 497 0.80 -14.84 -16.07
N ARG A 498 0.17 -15.88 -15.55
CA ARG A 498 -1.27 -16.02 -15.57
C ARG A 498 -1.88 -15.00 -14.62
N MET A 499 -2.79 -14.19 -15.14
CA MET A 499 -3.54 -13.25 -14.32
C MET A 499 -4.55 -14.02 -13.48
N GLU A 500 -4.65 -13.63 -12.23
CA GLU A 500 -5.66 -14.09 -11.30
C GLU A 500 -6.54 -12.90 -10.97
N LEU A 501 -7.87 -13.08 -11.01
CA LEU A 501 -8.84 -12.05 -10.60
C LEU A 501 -9.76 -12.67 -9.54
N PRO A 502 -9.34 -12.73 -8.27
CA PRO A 502 -10.08 -13.42 -7.22
C PRO A 502 -11.49 -12.84 -7.00
N GLY A 503 -12.52 -13.67 -7.10
CA GLY A 503 -13.90 -13.21 -7.01
C GLY A 503 -14.42 -12.54 -8.30
N TYR A 504 -13.73 -12.74 -9.42
CA TYR A 504 -14.19 -12.31 -10.74
C TYR A 504 -15.68 -12.58 -10.95
N ASN A 505 -16.40 -11.53 -11.34
CA ASN A 505 -17.79 -11.62 -11.79
C ASN A 505 -18.72 -12.37 -10.84
N SER A 506 -18.67 -12.02 -9.55
CA SER A 506 -19.37 -12.76 -8.48
C SER A 506 -20.38 -11.94 -7.68
N MET A 507 -20.40 -10.60 -7.83
CA MET A 507 -21.17 -9.72 -6.97
C MET A 507 -22.15 -8.84 -7.74
N ASP A 508 -23.43 -8.95 -7.41
CA ASP A 508 -24.43 -8.00 -7.89
C ASP A 508 -24.27 -6.66 -7.16
N PRO A 509 -24.38 -5.51 -7.87
CA PRO A 509 -24.28 -4.20 -7.24
C PRO A 509 -25.46 -3.94 -6.30
N TYR A 510 -25.22 -3.17 -5.24
CA TYR A 510 -26.23 -2.72 -4.27
C TYR A 510 -25.92 -1.30 -3.76
N PRO A 511 -26.89 -0.62 -3.11
CA PRO A 511 -26.68 0.73 -2.58
C PRO A 511 -25.54 0.78 -1.56
N HIS A 512 -24.72 1.83 -1.62
CA HIS A 512 -23.60 2.11 -0.70
C HIS A 512 -22.52 1.02 -0.65
N MET A 513 -22.39 0.26 -1.74
CA MET A 513 -21.34 -0.75 -1.92
C MET A 513 -19.95 -0.11 -1.85
N ASN A 514 -19.02 -0.75 -1.14
CA ASN A 514 -17.61 -0.32 -0.95
C ASN A 514 -17.41 0.96 -0.14
N GLU A 515 -18.42 1.53 0.51
CA GLU A 515 -18.21 2.73 1.33
C GLU A 515 -17.70 2.40 2.75
N ARG A 516 -17.75 1.13 3.17
CA ARG A 516 -17.45 0.68 4.54
C ARG A 516 -16.84 -0.74 4.59
N CYS A 517 -16.08 -1.13 3.56
CA CYS A 517 -15.54 -2.48 3.44
C CYS A 517 -14.13 -2.63 4.02
N PRO A 518 -13.93 -3.49 5.02
CA PRO A 518 -12.57 -3.88 5.40
C PRO A 518 -11.93 -4.71 4.27
N SER A 519 -10.63 -4.53 4.06
CA SER A 519 -9.85 -5.26 3.05
C SER A 519 -8.46 -5.62 3.58
N MET A 520 -8.40 -6.68 4.40
CA MET A 520 -7.15 -7.13 5.02
C MET A 520 -6.54 -8.35 4.31
N PRO A 521 -5.24 -8.33 3.98
CA PRO A 521 -4.54 -9.52 3.49
C PRO A 521 -4.48 -10.63 4.55
N PRO A 522 -4.23 -11.88 4.13
CA PRO A 522 -4.10 -12.32 2.73
C PRO A 522 -5.45 -12.66 2.07
N SER A 523 -6.52 -12.79 2.84
CA SER A 523 -7.82 -13.30 2.34
C SER A 523 -8.74 -12.20 1.80
N TYR A 524 -8.54 -10.95 2.22
CA TYR A 524 -9.34 -9.79 1.80
C TYR A 524 -10.85 -10.06 1.93
N CYS A 525 -11.23 -10.61 3.09
CA CYS A 525 -12.58 -11.06 3.38
C CYS A 525 -13.55 -9.88 3.43
N ARG A 526 -14.59 -9.93 2.60
CA ARG A 526 -15.67 -8.95 2.59
C ARG A 526 -16.70 -9.27 3.67
N THR A 527 -17.06 -8.29 4.51
CA THR A 527 -18.16 -8.45 5.49
C THR A 527 -19.52 -8.20 4.84
N LYS A 528 -20.56 -8.88 5.32
CA LYS A 528 -21.92 -8.76 4.75
C LYS A 528 -22.44 -7.32 4.82
N GLY A 529 -22.85 -6.77 3.66
CA GLY A 529 -23.48 -5.45 3.57
C GLY A 529 -22.50 -4.29 3.63
N CYS A 530 -21.20 -4.60 3.72
CA CYS A 530 -20.21 -3.81 3.01
C CYS A 530 -20.33 -4.25 1.55
#